data_AF-A0A0F9CXI3-F1
#
_entry.id   AF-A0A0F9CXI3-F1
#
_cell.length_a   1.000
_cell.length_b   1.000
_cell.length_c   1.000
_cell.angle_alpha   90.00
_cell.angle_beta   90.00
_cell.angle_gamma   90.00
#
_symmetry.space_group_name_H-M   'P 1'
#
loop_
_entity.id
_entity.type
_entity.pdbx_description
1 polymer ?
#
loop_
_entity_poly.entity_id
_entity_poly.type
_entity_poly.pdbx_seq_one_letter_code
_entity_poly.pdbx_strand_id
1 'polypeptide(L)'
;MKTIWSIFLLLVYGGVAGFLMVFVLNLAGLPGALLGGMPGKRSKQRFIFGSIVSALGQSYVNLAFVSFIVSWTHLAARRDDVVGFLVWPVAFLAVQVPTLTNLARARIEAREQEHASVQVEALHLTYLATLLAFPLFAFLPILMNGWAWVPMVSSMIGAE
;
A
#
# COMPACT_ATOMS: atom_id res chain seq x y z
N MET A 1 -12.23 23.16 12.86
CA MET A 1 -12.84 21.84 13.15
C MET A 1 -12.64 20.84 12.01
N LYS A 2 -12.78 21.24 10.74
CA LYS A 2 -12.64 20.30 9.61
C LYS A 2 -11.24 19.69 9.46
N THR A 3 -10.16 20.41 9.78
CA THR A 3 -8.81 19.81 9.85
C THR A 3 -8.74 18.62 10.81
N ILE A 4 -9.29 18.77 12.02
CA ILE A 4 -9.31 17.70 13.05
C ILE A 4 -10.13 16.52 12.54
N TRP A 5 -11.29 16.80 11.92
CA TRP A 5 -12.11 15.77 11.30
C TRP A 5 -11.38 15.04 10.17
N SER A 6 -10.63 15.76 9.34
CA SER A 6 -9.83 15.16 8.27
C SER A 6 -8.74 14.24 8.81
N ILE A 7 -8.04 14.68 9.86
CA ILE A 7 -7.05 13.86 10.58
C ILE A 7 -7.70 12.61 11.15
N PHE A 8 -8.86 12.75 11.80
CA PHE A 8 -9.62 11.62 12.34
C PHE A 8 -9.97 10.60 11.25
N LEU A 9 -10.48 11.05 10.10
CA LEU A 9 -10.79 10.16 8.98
C LEU A 9 -9.56 9.41 8.44
N LEU A 10 -8.40 10.09 8.33
CA LEU A 10 -7.15 9.44 7.93
C LEU A 10 -6.73 8.35 8.91
N LEU A 11 -6.88 8.60 10.22
CA LEU A 11 -6.60 7.59 11.24
C LEU A 11 -7.55 6.39 11.13
N VAL A 12 -8.84 6.63 10.86
CA VAL A 12 -9.82 5.57 10.61
C VAL A 12 -9.45 4.77 9.37
N TYR A 13 -9.13 5.42 8.25
CA TYR A 13 -8.71 4.73 7.03
C TYR A 13 -7.44 3.91 7.24
N GLY A 14 -6.42 4.47 7.90
CA GLY A 14 -5.20 3.76 8.25
C GLY A 14 -5.45 2.56 9.18
N GLY A 15 -6.31 2.72 10.19
CA GLY A 15 -6.69 1.64 11.09
C GLY A 15 -7.43 0.50 10.39
N VAL A 16 -8.42 0.83 9.55
CA VAL A 16 -9.14 -0.16 8.73
C VAL A 16 -8.20 -0.86 7.75
N ALA A 17 -7.30 -0.11 7.11
CA ALA A 17 -6.29 -0.67 6.22
C ALA A 17 -5.36 -1.63 6.98
N GLY A 18 -4.93 -1.30 8.20
CA GLY A 18 -4.11 -2.18 9.04
C GLY A 18 -4.74 -3.56 9.29
N PHE A 19 -6.07 -3.62 9.40
CA PHE A 19 -6.80 -4.89 9.53
C PHE A 19 -6.95 -5.62 8.19
N LEU A 20 -7.42 -4.92 7.15
CA LEU A 20 -7.74 -5.54 5.85
C LEU A 20 -6.51 -5.91 5.02
N MET A 21 -5.42 -5.18 5.16
CA MET A 21 -4.23 -5.31 4.32
C MET A 21 -3.58 -6.69 4.45
N VAL A 22 -3.66 -7.33 5.61
CA VAL A 22 -3.17 -8.72 5.79
C VAL A 22 -3.88 -9.67 4.82
N PHE A 23 -5.21 -9.63 4.80
CA PHE A 23 -6.01 -10.50 3.93
C PHE A 23 -5.80 -10.16 2.45
N VAL A 24 -5.87 -8.87 2.12
CA VAL A 24 -5.81 -8.39 0.74
C VAL A 24 -4.43 -8.64 0.11
N LEU A 25 -3.33 -8.38 0.81
CA LEU A 25 -1.98 -8.62 0.27
C LEU A 25 -1.64 -10.11 0.17
N ASN A 26 -2.22 -10.96 1.04
CA ASN A 26 -2.10 -12.40 0.87
C ASN A 26 -2.82 -12.87 -0.39
N LEU A 27 -4.04 -12.39 -0.64
CA LEU A 27 -4.76 -12.72 -1.87
C LEU A 27 -4.03 -12.22 -3.12
N ALA A 28 -3.58 -10.96 -3.10
CA ALA A 28 -2.85 -10.36 -4.22
C ALA A 28 -1.49 -11.04 -4.48
N GLY A 29 -0.82 -11.52 -3.43
CA GLY A 29 0.44 -12.24 -3.53
C GLY A 29 0.31 -13.72 -3.87
N LEU A 30 -0.88 -14.31 -3.76
CA LEU A 30 -1.10 -15.75 -3.90
C LEU A 30 -0.64 -16.32 -5.25
N PRO A 31 -0.90 -15.67 -6.42
CA PRO A 31 -0.42 -16.19 -7.69
C PRO A 31 1.09 -16.39 -7.74
N GLY A 32 1.87 -15.43 -7.21
CA GLY A 32 3.32 -15.56 -7.13
C GLY A 32 3.78 -16.64 -6.14
N ALA A 33 3.06 -16.82 -5.03
CA ALA A 33 3.33 -17.89 -4.07
C ALA A 33 3.17 -19.28 -4.72
N LEU A 34 2.11 -19.47 -5.51
CA LEU A 34 1.84 -20.72 -6.24
C LEU A 34 2.93 -20.98 -7.29
N LEU A 35 3.36 -19.95 -8.02
CA LEU A 35 4.45 -20.05 -9.00
C LEU A 35 5.82 -20.32 -8.36
N GLY A 36 6.02 -19.82 -7.15
CA GLY A 36 7.23 -20.04 -6.35
C GLY A 36 7.46 -21.51 -5.98
N GLY A 37 6.42 -22.35 -6.04
CA GLY A 37 6.48 -23.76 -5.73
C GLY A 37 6.54 -24.06 -4.23
N MET A 38 6.42 -25.34 -3.88
CA MET A 38 6.36 -25.77 -2.48
C MET A 38 7.63 -25.38 -1.71
N PRO A 39 7.49 -24.83 -0.49
CA PRO A 39 8.61 -24.65 0.42
C PRO A 39 9.43 -25.93 0.58
N GLY A 40 10.76 -25.82 0.66
CA GLY A 40 11.69 -26.95 0.81
C GLY A 40 12.06 -27.71 -0.47
N LYS A 41 11.21 -27.70 -1.51
CA LYS A 41 11.46 -28.44 -2.77
C LYS A 41 11.63 -27.56 -4.02
N ARG A 42 11.50 -26.25 -3.88
CA ARG A 42 11.55 -25.30 -5.01
C ARG A 42 12.98 -24.94 -5.42
N SER A 43 13.15 -24.64 -6.72
CA SER A 43 14.40 -24.08 -7.24
C SER A 43 14.54 -22.59 -6.90
N LYS A 44 15.78 -22.09 -6.83
CA LYS A 44 16.07 -20.66 -6.60
C LYS A 44 15.39 -19.76 -7.64
N GLN A 45 15.39 -20.18 -8.91
CA GLN A 45 14.76 -19.42 -10.00
C GLN A 45 13.24 -19.30 -9.83
N ARG A 46 12.56 -20.41 -9.50
CA ARG A 46 11.12 -20.39 -9.23
C ARG A 46 10.79 -19.51 -8.04
N PHE A 47 11.60 -19.57 -6.98
CA PHE A 47 11.43 -18.70 -5.82
C PHE A 47 11.51 -17.21 -6.18
N ILE A 48 12.58 -16.79 -6.88
CA ILE A 48 12.77 -15.39 -7.28
C ILE A 48 11.62 -14.91 -8.18
N PHE A 49 11.26 -15.73 -9.17
CA PHE A 49 10.17 -15.40 -10.09
C PHE A 49 8.83 -15.27 -9.36
N GLY A 50 8.52 -16.22 -8.47
CA GLY A 50 7.35 -16.15 -7.60
C GLY A 50 7.34 -14.87 -6.76
N SER A 51 8.48 -14.48 -6.18
CA SER A 51 8.58 -13.30 -5.33
C SER A 51 8.34 -12.01 -6.11
N ILE A 52 8.83 -11.93 -7.34
CA ILE A 52 8.55 -10.80 -8.24
C ILE A 52 7.07 -10.73 -8.57
N VAL A 53 6.44 -11.85 -8.95
CA VAL A 53 5.00 -11.87 -9.27
C VAL A 53 4.15 -11.51 -8.06
N SER A 54 4.48 -12.04 -6.86
CA SER A 54 3.81 -11.65 -5.63
C SER A 54 3.99 -10.17 -5.33
N ALA A 55 5.21 -9.64 -5.52
CA ALA A 55 5.50 -8.23 -5.28
C ALA A 55 4.73 -7.32 -6.24
N LEU A 56 4.58 -7.69 -7.51
CA LEU A 56 3.78 -6.93 -8.46
C LEU A 56 2.31 -6.87 -8.04
N GLY A 57 1.71 -8.02 -7.68
CA GLY A 57 0.32 -8.07 -7.22
C GLY A 57 0.10 -7.28 -5.92
N GLN A 58 0.94 -7.52 -4.91
CA GLN A 58 0.89 -6.82 -3.63
C GLN A 58 1.11 -5.31 -3.80
N SER A 59 2.08 -4.90 -4.61
CA SER A 59 2.35 -3.49 -4.87
C SER A 59 1.18 -2.85 -5.60
N TYR A 60 0.63 -3.49 -6.65
CA TYR A 60 -0.50 -2.91 -7.38
C TYR A 60 -1.68 -2.59 -6.47
N VAL A 61 -2.03 -3.51 -5.56
CA VAL A 61 -3.13 -3.30 -4.62
C VAL A 61 -2.76 -2.28 -3.54
N ASN A 62 -1.53 -2.31 -3.03
CA ASN A 62 -1.13 -1.32 -2.01
C ASN A 62 -1.09 0.09 -2.59
N LEU A 63 -0.63 0.24 -3.84
CA LEU A 63 -0.63 1.50 -4.57
C LEU A 63 -2.04 2.02 -4.86
N ALA A 64 -3.05 1.14 -4.97
CA ALA A 64 -4.46 1.55 -5.02
C ALA A 64 -4.92 2.22 -3.71
N PHE A 65 -4.41 1.76 -2.56
CA PHE A 65 -4.66 2.41 -1.28
C PHE A 65 -3.89 3.73 -1.16
N VAL A 66 -2.63 3.79 -1.62
CA VAL A 66 -1.87 5.05 -1.69
C VAL A 66 -2.62 6.08 -2.52
N SER A 67 -3.09 5.70 -3.72
CA SER A 67 -3.78 6.62 -4.62
C SER A 67 -5.09 7.13 -4.00
N PHE A 68 -5.86 6.27 -3.35
CA PHE A 68 -7.04 6.68 -2.60
C PHE A 68 -6.72 7.74 -1.53
N ILE A 69 -5.71 7.49 -0.68
CA ILE A 69 -5.35 8.41 0.40
C ILE A 69 -4.82 9.74 -0.15
N VAL A 70 -3.99 9.70 -1.18
CA VAL A 70 -3.45 10.90 -1.82
C VAL A 70 -4.57 11.72 -2.46
N SER A 71 -5.46 11.09 -3.24
CA SER A 71 -6.59 11.78 -3.87
C SER A 71 -7.55 12.38 -2.85
N TRP A 72 -7.88 11.62 -1.80
CA TRP A 72 -8.70 12.13 -0.71
C TRP A 72 -8.04 13.32 0.00
N THR A 73 -6.73 13.24 0.26
CA THR A 73 -5.96 14.29 0.94
C THR A 73 -5.89 15.56 0.10
N HIS A 74 -5.70 15.44 -1.20
CA HIS A 74 -5.77 16.57 -2.14
C HIS A 74 -7.12 17.26 -2.10
N LEU A 75 -8.21 16.49 -2.22
CA LEU A 75 -9.57 17.04 -2.18
C LEU A 75 -9.89 17.70 -0.82
N ALA A 76 -9.41 17.12 0.27
CA ALA A 76 -9.58 17.70 1.61
C ALA A 76 -8.76 18.99 1.78
N ALA A 77 -7.52 19.03 1.30
CA ALA A 77 -6.62 20.17 1.42
C ALA A 77 -7.01 21.37 0.54
N ARG A 78 -7.80 21.16 -0.51
CA ARG A 78 -8.36 22.24 -1.35
C ARG A 78 -9.50 23.02 -0.68
N ARG A 79 -10.01 22.56 0.48
CA ARG A 79 -11.05 23.26 1.21
C ARG A 79 -10.43 24.40 2.02
N ASP A 80 -10.99 25.61 1.89
CA ASP A 80 -10.47 26.83 2.54
C ASP A 80 -10.33 26.72 4.07
N ASP A 81 -11.07 25.80 4.70
CA ASP A 81 -11.08 25.60 6.15
C ASP A 81 -10.32 24.35 6.63
N VAL A 82 -9.44 23.82 5.79
CA VAL A 82 -8.53 22.71 6.10
C VAL A 82 -7.08 23.17 5.97
N VAL A 83 -6.29 22.99 7.04
CA VAL A 83 -4.86 23.31 7.02
C VAL A 83 -4.10 22.14 6.41
N GLY A 84 -3.93 22.14 5.08
CA GLY A 84 -3.34 21.04 4.32
C GLY A 84 -1.98 20.56 4.86
N PHE A 85 -1.12 21.49 5.30
CA PHE A 85 0.20 21.17 5.88
C PHE A 85 0.12 20.20 7.07
N LEU A 86 -0.95 20.24 7.87
CA LEU A 86 -1.13 19.33 9.00
C LEU A 86 -1.69 17.96 8.58
N VAL A 87 -2.42 17.91 7.46
CA VAL A 87 -3.10 16.69 6.99
C VAL A 87 -2.12 15.77 6.23
N TRP A 88 -1.20 16.33 5.45
CA TRP A 88 -0.25 15.57 4.64
C TRP A 88 0.65 14.60 5.43
N PRO A 89 1.28 14.99 6.54
CA PRO A 89 2.06 14.06 7.36
C PRO A 89 1.21 12.92 7.93
N VAL A 90 -0.04 13.22 8.32
CA VAL A 90 -0.97 12.20 8.83
C VAL A 90 -1.37 11.24 7.70
N ALA A 91 -1.61 11.74 6.49
CA ALA A 91 -1.93 10.92 5.33
C ALA A 91 -0.76 9.99 4.97
N PHE A 92 0.47 10.48 5.04
CA PHE A 92 1.67 9.66 4.86
C PHE A 92 1.72 8.53 5.90
N LEU A 93 1.53 8.85 7.18
CA LEU A 93 1.53 7.85 8.25
C LEU A 93 0.37 6.84 8.13
N ALA A 94 -0.81 7.29 7.70
CA ALA A 94 -1.98 6.43 7.49
C ALA A 94 -1.71 5.35 6.42
N VAL A 95 -0.79 5.61 5.48
CA VAL A 95 -0.35 4.63 4.47
C VAL A 95 0.83 3.79 4.97
N GLN A 96 1.86 4.43 5.52
CA GLN A 96 3.11 3.76 5.84
C GLN A 96 3.00 2.85 7.07
N VAL A 97 2.27 3.28 8.12
CA VAL A 97 2.17 2.53 9.38
C VAL A 97 1.51 1.16 9.17
N PRO A 98 0.36 1.04 8.48
CA PRO A 98 -0.23 -0.27 8.17
C PRO A 98 0.71 -1.17 7.37
N THR A 99 1.34 -0.63 6.32
CA THR A 99 2.24 -1.40 5.44
C THR A 99 3.47 -1.90 6.19
N LEU A 100 4.12 -1.02 6.97
CA LEU A 100 5.29 -1.38 7.78
C LEU A 100 4.94 -2.38 8.87
N THR A 101 3.81 -2.19 9.56
CA THR A 101 3.35 -3.11 10.61
C THR A 101 3.06 -4.50 10.03
N ASN A 102 2.44 -4.57 8.85
CA ASN A 102 2.19 -5.83 8.17
C ASN A 102 3.50 -6.53 7.77
N LEU A 103 4.46 -5.79 7.19
CA LEU A 103 5.80 -6.32 6.90
C LEU A 103 6.51 -6.83 8.16
N ALA A 104 6.47 -6.07 9.26
CA ALA A 104 7.09 -6.46 10.52
C ALA A 104 6.48 -7.75 11.10
N ARG A 105 5.14 -7.85 11.12
CA ARG A 105 4.44 -9.06 11.57
C ARG A 105 4.77 -10.26 10.70
N ALA A 106 4.70 -10.10 9.38
CA ALA A 106 5.04 -11.14 8.42
C ALA A 106 6.50 -11.61 8.57
N ARG A 107 7.42 -10.70 8.93
CA ARG A 107 8.83 -11.05 9.21
C ARG A 107 9.00 -11.79 10.53
N ILE A 108 8.23 -11.46 11.55
CA ILE A 108 8.25 -12.19 12.82
C ILE A 108 7.75 -13.62 12.59
N GLU A 109 6.61 -13.78 11.93
CA GLU A 109 6.04 -15.10 11.58
C GLU A 109 6.98 -15.92 10.70
N ALA A 110 7.66 -15.28 9.73
CA ALA A 110 8.60 -15.98 8.85
C ALA A 110 9.85 -16.52 9.57
N ARG A 111 10.21 -15.98 10.75
CA ARG A 111 11.32 -16.52 11.56
C ARG A 111 10.97 -17.83 12.25
N GLU A 112 9.67 -18.11 12.41
CA GLU A 112 9.17 -19.35 13.00
C GLU A 112 9.05 -20.47 11.96
N GLN A 113 9.20 -20.16 10.67
CA GLN A 113 9.12 -21.12 9.57
C GLN A 113 10.50 -21.58 9.12
N GLU A 114 10.64 -22.89 8.84
CA GLU A 114 11.90 -23.49 8.36
C GLU A 114 12.32 -22.99 6.96
N HIS A 115 11.35 -22.52 6.17
CA HIS A 115 11.55 -22.14 4.77
C HIS A 115 11.02 -20.73 4.50
N ALA A 116 11.78 -19.95 3.72
CA ALA A 116 11.38 -18.59 3.37
C ALA A 116 10.04 -18.54 2.63
N SER A 117 9.24 -17.50 2.88
CA SER A 117 7.99 -17.27 2.15
C SER A 117 8.21 -16.28 1.00
N VAL A 118 7.68 -16.64 -0.17
CA VAL A 118 7.70 -15.82 -1.38
C VAL A 118 6.99 -14.48 -1.14
N GLN A 119 5.83 -14.54 -0.50
CA GLN A 119 5.00 -13.37 -0.21
C GLN A 119 5.63 -12.45 0.84
N VAL A 120 6.39 -13.01 1.79
CA VAL A 120 7.08 -12.22 2.82
C VAL A 120 8.28 -11.47 2.22
N GLU A 121 9.03 -12.09 1.30
CA GLU A 121 10.08 -11.39 0.58
C GLU A 121 9.50 -10.29 -0.33
N ALA A 122 8.39 -10.57 -1.00
CA ALA A 122 7.67 -9.60 -1.82
C ALA A 122 7.22 -8.35 -1.04
N LEU A 123 6.83 -8.49 0.23
CA LEU A 123 6.41 -7.35 1.05
C LEU A 123 7.47 -6.26 1.23
N HIS A 124 8.77 -6.57 1.13
CA HIS A 124 9.82 -5.54 1.18
C HIS A 124 9.76 -4.64 -0.04
N LEU A 125 9.58 -5.24 -1.22
CA LEU A 125 9.43 -4.50 -2.47
C LEU A 125 8.12 -3.71 -2.46
N THR A 126 7.04 -4.28 -1.94
CA THR A 126 5.76 -3.58 -1.77
C THR A 126 5.89 -2.38 -0.83
N TYR A 127 6.58 -2.51 0.31
CA TYR A 127 6.82 -1.40 1.21
C TYR A 127 7.64 -0.29 0.54
N LEU A 128 8.73 -0.62 -0.14
CA LEU A 128 9.55 0.36 -0.88
C LEU A 128 8.74 1.06 -1.98
N ALA A 129 7.95 0.32 -2.77
CA ALA A 129 7.08 0.89 -3.77
C ALA A 129 6.06 1.86 -3.15
N THR A 130 5.50 1.51 -1.99
CA THR A 130 4.53 2.33 -1.25
C THR A 130 5.15 3.60 -0.68
N LEU A 131 6.36 3.49 -0.14
CA LEU A 131 7.14 4.60 0.40
C LEU A 131 7.47 5.63 -0.68
N LEU A 132 7.87 5.16 -1.86
CA LEU A 132 8.23 6.01 -3.00
C LEU A 132 7.00 6.56 -3.71
N ALA A 133 5.94 5.77 -3.86
CA ALA A 133 4.75 6.18 -4.59
C ALA A 133 3.97 7.29 -3.88
N PHE A 134 3.96 7.34 -2.55
CA PHE A 134 3.22 8.39 -1.83
C PHE A 134 3.65 9.81 -2.26
N PRO A 135 4.94 10.21 -2.16
CA PRO A 135 5.36 11.52 -2.64
C PRO A 135 5.21 11.65 -4.15
N LEU A 136 5.49 10.60 -4.94
CA LEU A 136 5.32 10.67 -6.39
C LEU A 136 3.87 10.97 -6.80
N PHE A 137 2.89 10.32 -6.17
CA PHE A 137 1.47 10.57 -6.43
C PHE A 137 1.01 11.91 -5.86
N ALA A 138 1.57 12.34 -4.73
CA ALA A 138 1.24 13.64 -4.14
C ALA A 138 1.67 14.81 -5.03
N PHE A 139 2.85 14.70 -5.67
CA PHE A 139 3.41 15.77 -6.53
C PHE A 139 3.13 15.59 -8.02
N LEU A 140 2.87 14.37 -8.49
CA LEU A 140 2.58 14.05 -9.90
C LEU A 140 1.31 13.18 -10.01
N PRO A 141 0.11 13.74 -9.78
CA PRO A 141 -1.15 13.00 -9.80
C PRO A 141 -1.45 12.19 -11.07
N ILE A 142 -0.95 12.63 -12.22
CA ILE A 142 -1.09 11.92 -13.51
C ILE A 142 -0.59 10.46 -13.45
N LEU A 143 0.37 10.16 -12.57
CA LEU A 143 0.89 8.81 -12.37
C LEU A 143 -0.16 7.85 -11.79
N MET A 144 -1.23 8.38 -11.17
CA MET A 144 -2.32 7.57 -10.61
C MET A 144 -3.35 7.10 -11.63
N ASN A 145 -3.19 7.44 -12.92
CA ASN A 145 -4.08 6.95 -13.99
C ASN A 145 -4.19 5.41 -14.03
N GLY A 146 -3.17 4.67 -13.59
CA GLY A 146 -3.23 3.21 -13.45
C GLY A 146 -4.26 2.70 -12.43
N TRP A 147 -4.79 3.60 -11.59
CA TRP A 147 -5.78 3.35 -10.55
C TRP A 147 -7.00 4.27 -10.69
N ALA A 148 -7.32 4.74 -11.91
CA ALA A 148 -8.49 5.62 -12.12
C ALA A 148 -9.82 4.99 -11.69
N TRP A 149 -9.88 3.65 -11.62
CA TRP A 149 -11.02 2.89 -11.10
C TRP A 149 -11.23 3.02 -9.59
N VAL A 150 -10.22 3.49 -8.85
CA VAL A 150 -10.31 3.76 -7.42
C VAL A 150 -11.13 5.03 -7.20
N PRO A 151 -12.10 5.03 -6.25
CA PRO A 151 -12.90 6.21 -5.96
C PRO A 151 -12.04 7.45 -5.68
N MET A 152 -12.51 8.62 -6.12
CA MET A 152 -11.85 9.93 -5.99
C MET A 152 -10.58 10.13 -6.81
N VAL A 153 -9.93 9.09 -7.35
CA VAL A 153 -8.73 9.24 -8.18
C VAL A 153 -9.06 9.99 -9.47
N SER A 154 -10.07 9.54 -10.22
CA SER A 154 -10.50 10.20 -11.46
C SER A 154 -10.96 11.64 -11.23
N SER A 155 -11.69 11.90 -10.13
CA SER A 155 -12.16 13.24 -9.77
C SER A 155 -11.00 14.17 -9.41
N MET A 156 -9.95 13.65 -8.78
CA MET A 156 -8.80 14.45 -8.40
C MET A 156 -7.92 14.75 -9.62
N ILE A 157 -7.65 13.76 -10.48
CA ILE A 157 -6.87 13.95 -11.72
C ILE A 157 -7.56 14.95 -12.66
N GLY A 158 -8.89 14.88 -12.81
CA GLY A 158 -9.65 15.81 -13.64
C GLY A 158 -9.86 17.20 -13.05
N ALA A 159 -9.40 17.45 -11.82
CA ALA A 159 -9.52 18.74 -11.14
C ALA A 159 -8.20 19.54 -11.13
N GLU A 160 -7.12 19.03 -11.73
CA GLU A 160 -5.90 19.77 -12.05
C GLU A 160 -5.96 20.31 -13.49
#